data_AF-A4N1Z2-F1
#
_entry.id   AF-A4N1Z2-F1
#
_cell.length_a   1.000
_cell.length_b   1.000
_cell.length_c   1.000
_cell.angle_alpha   90.00
_cell.angle_beta   90.00
_cell.angle_gamma   90.00
#
_symmetry.space_group_name_H-M   'P 1'
#
loop_
_entity.id
_entity.type
_entity.pdbx_description
1 polymer ?
#
loop_
_entity_poly.entity_id
_entity_poly.type
_entity_poly.pdbx_seq_one_letter_code
_entity_poly.pdbx_strand_id
1 'polypeptide(L)'
;MIGEFVWSQETVNEELNKGTYFLVKSNKFSIRFQRLEATSMAPEKYIDDIYLSKAIGVGTNEDATTHLKKMGIDFSNPKPETLISFFIKAITTPKDIVLDFFSGSGTTAAVAHKMNRQYIGIEQMDYIETLAVERMKKVIDGEQGGISKAVNWQGGGEFVYAELAPFNETAKQQILACENSDDIKTLFNELCERYFLKYNVSVNEFSQIINEPEFQSLPLDEQKQMVLEMLDLNQMYVSLSEMNDEQFASCLNDDDKALSRAFYQSVKNQAEKKDGE
;
A
#
# COMPACT_ATOMS: atom_id res chain seq x y z
N MET A 1 3.01 42.19 -4.42
CA MET A 1 2.92 41.39 -5.66
C MET A 1 1.88 42.06 -6.53
N ILE A 2 2.28 42.62 -7.67
CA ILE A 2 1.38 43.32 -8.61
C ILE A 2 1.19 42.34 -9.76
N GLY A 3 0.07 41.61 -9.77
CA GLY A 3 -0.30 40.78 -10.91
C GLY A 3 -1.12 41.59 -11.90
N GLU A 4 -0.97 41.34 -13.19
CA GLU A 4 -1.79 41.96 -14.23
C GLU A 4 -3.18 41.30 -14.28
N PHE A 5 -4.22 42.07 -14.60
CA PHE A 5 -5.56 41.51 -14.78
C PHE A 5 -5.60 40.64 -16.03
N VAL A 6 -6.07 39.41 -15.87
CA VAL A 6 -6.23 38.45 -16.97
C VAL A 6 -7.37 38.85 -17.91
N TRP A 7 -8.36 39.60 -17.42
CA TRP A 7 -9.52 40.05 -18.18
C TRP A 7 -9.43 41.54 -18.50
N SER A 8 -9.80 41.88 -19.73
CA SER A 8 -10.00 43.28 -20.11
C SER A 8 -11.27 43.84 -19.48
N GLN A 9 -11.38 45.16 -19.42
CA GLN A 9 -12.60 45.83 -18.93
C GLN A 9 -13.84 45.45 -19.76
N GLU A 10 -13.66 45.22 -21.06
CA GLU A 10 -14.72 44.78 -21.97
C GLU A 10 -15.27 43.41 -21.54
N THR A 11 -14.39 42.43 -21.29
CA THR A 11 -14.78 41.10 -20.81
C THR A 11 -15.51 41.18 -19.46
N VAL A 12 -15.07 42.04 -18.55
CA VAL A 12 -15.75 42.23 -17.25
C VAL A 12 -17.18 42.77 -17.44
N ASN A 13 -17.36 43.74 -18.34
CA ASN A 13 -18.66 44.33 -18.62
C ASN A 13 -19.61 43.32 -19.28
N GLU A 14 -19.12 42.53 -20.24
CA GLU A 14 -19.90 41.46 -20.86
C GLU A 14 -20.37 40.43 -19.84
N GLU A 15 -19.51 40.04 -18.91
CA GLU A 15 -19.85 39.07 -17.87
C GLU A 15 -20.84 39.64 -16.85
N LEU A 16 -20.72 40.92 -16.47
CA LEU A 16 -21.73 41.60 -15.66
C LEU A 16 -23.11 41.59 -16.33
N ASN A 17 -23.16 41.85 -17.64
CA ASN A 17 -24.41 41.82 -18.41
C ASN A 17 -25.02 40.41 -18.48
N LYS A 18 -24.20 39.36 -18.42
CA LYS A 18 -24.65 37.96 -18.32
C LYS A 18 -25.09 37.55 -16.90
N GLY A 19 -25.08 38.48 -15.94
CA GLY A 19 -25.46 38.22 -14.55
C GLY A 19 -24.36 37.58 -13.71
N THR A 20 -23.10 37.63 -14.15
CA THR A 20 -21.95 37.17 -13.35
C THR A 20 -21.76 38.09 -12.14
N TYR A 21 -21.73 37.50 -10.95
CA TYR A 21 -21.52 38.21 -9.69
C TYR A 21 -20.03 38.33 -9.38
N PHE A 22 -19.55 39.52 -9.03
CA PHE A 22 -18.16 39.78 -8.64
C PHE A 22 -18.06 40.20 -7.17
N LEU A 23 -17.06 39.71 -6.45
CA LEU A 23 -16.83 39.96 -5.04
C LEU A 23 -15.38 40.39 -4.79
N VAL A 24 -15.21 41.57 -4.19
CA VAL A 24 -13.91 42.10 -3.77
C VAL A 24 -13.91 42.21 -2.25
N LYS A 25 -13.24 41.26 -1.57
CA LYS A 25 -13.30 41.13 -0.10
C LYS A 25 -12.34 42.04 0.66
N SER A 26 -11.40 42.68 -0.02
CA SER A 26 -10.41 43.53 0.65
C SER A 26 -9.78 44.55 -0.29
N ASN A 27 -9.15 45.56 0.31
CA ASN A 27 -8.42 46.65 -0.34
C ASN A 27 -7.19 46.15 -1.12
N LYS A 28 -6.84 44.86 -0.99
CA LYS A 28 -5.84 44.17 -1.82
C LYS A 28 -6.36 43.78 -3.21
N PHE A 29 -7.61 44.09 -3.51
CA PHE A 29 -8.24 43.94 -4.83
C PHE A 29 -8.21 42.51 -5.41
N SER A 30 -8.33 41.50 -4.54
CA SER A 30 -8.51 40.10 -4.95
C SER A 30 -9.97 39.87 -5.35
N ILE A 31 -10.22 39.89 -6.66
CA ILE A 31 -11.56 39.72 -7.24
C ILE A 31 -11.90 38.23 -7.34
N ARG A 32 -13.08 37.84 -6.85
CA ARG A 32 -13.71 36.55 -7.11
C ARG A 32 -14.96 36.75 -7.95
N PHE A 33 -15.36 35.78 -8.75
CA PHE A 33 -16.59 35.90 -9.53
C PHE A 33 -17.33 34.56 -9.64
N GLN A 34 -18.64 34.63 -9.89
CA GLN A 34 -19.53 33.48 -10.10
C GLN A 34 -20.46 33.76 -11.27
N ARG A 35 -20.38 32.93 -12.32
CA ARG A 35 -21.25 33.03 -13.51
C ARG A 35 -22.63 32.43 -13.22
N LEU A 36 -23.67 33.01 -13.83
CA LEU A 36 -25.05 32.53 -13.70
C LEU A 36 -25.27 31.20 -14.44
N GLU A 37 -24.71 31.05 -15.64
CA GLU A 37 -24.75 29.84 -16.45
C GLU A 37 -23.34 29.39 -16.84
N ALA A 38 -23.00 28.11 -16.61
CA ALA A 38 -21.71 27.54 -16.94
C ALA A 38 -21.71 26.97 -18.36
N THR A 39 -20.79 27.42 -19.23
CA THR A 39 -20.78 27.07 -20.66
C THR A 39 -20.16 25.71 -20.99
N SER A 40 -19.46 25.07 -20.05
CA SER A 40 -19.05 23.65 -20.06
C SER A 40 -18.08 23.42 -18.90
N MET A 41 -18.23 22.30 -18.19
CA MET A 41 -17.17 21.80 -17.30
C MET A 41 -16.34 20.78 -18.08
N ALA A 42 -15.10 21.13 -18.41
CA ALA A 42 -14.11 20.13 -18.75
C ALA A 42 -13.84 19.26 -17.49
N PRO A 43 -13.68 17.93 -17.62
CA PRO A 43 -13.45 17.04 -16.48
C PRO A 43 -12.16 17.34 -15.68
N GLU A 44 -11.26 18.15 -16.24
CA GLU A 44 -9.94 18.45 -15.67
C GLU A 44 -9.94 19.21 -14.33
N LYS A 45 -11.06 19.80 -13.90
CA LYS A 45 -11.09 20.66 -12.69
C LYS A 45 -11.71 20.06 -11.43
N TYR A 46 -11.98 18.75 -11.39
CA TYR A 46 -12.60 18.13 -10.21
C TYR A 46 -11.67 17.99 -8.99
N ILE A 47 -10.35 18.13 -9.15
CA ILE A 47 -9.37 17.81 -8.09
C ILE A 47 -8.31 18.91 -7.94
N ASP A 48 -8.70 20.19 -8.01
CA ASP A 48 -7.71 21.28 -7.81
C ASP A 48 -8.13 22.37 -6.82
N ASP A 49 -9.32 22.26 -6.22
CA ASP A 49 -9.71 23.12 -5.10
C ASP A 49 -9.86 22.29 -3.82
N ILE A 50 -8.92 22.48 -2.91
CA ILE A 50 -8.86 21.99 -1.51
C ILE A 50 -10.20 22.14 -0.75
N TYR A 51 -11.09 23.02 -1.23
CA TYR A 51 -12.37 23.36 -0.60
C TYR A 51 -13.59 22.56 -1.12
N LEU A 52 -13.47 21.80 -2.20
CA LEU A 52 -14.63 21.10 -2.79
C LEU A 52 -14.82 19.66 -2.29
N SER A 53 -13.85 19.06 -1.59
CA SER A 53 -13.95 17.67 -1.12
C SER A 53 -15.22 17.43 -0.29
N LYS A 54 -15.49 18.27 0.72
CA LYS A 54 -16.73 18.15 1.51
C LYS A 54 -18.00 18.42 0.72
N ALA A 55 -17.95 19.32 -0.26
CA ALA A 55 -19.10 19.64 -1.11
C ALA A 55 -19.52 18.44 -1.98
N ILE A 56 -18.58 17.55 -2.32
CA ILE A 56 -18.84 16.28 -3.02
C ILE A 56 -18.87 15.05 -2.09
N GLY A 57 -18.89 15.26 -0.77
CA GLY A 57 -18.98 14.18 0.22
C GLY A 57 -17.67 13.43 0.50
N VAL A 58 -16.53 13.97 0.07
CA VAL A 58 -15.18 13.43 0.32
C VAL A 58 -14.61 14.03 1.62
N GLY A 59 -14.13 13.16 2.50
CA GLY A 59 -13.59 13.51 3.81
C GLY A 59 -12.15 14.03 3.74
N THR A 60 -11.68 14.58 4.85
CA THR A 60 -10.31 15.08 5.02
C THR A 60 -9.40 14.05 5.71
N ASN A 61 -8.11 14.35 5.80
CA ASN A 61 -7.16 13.56 6.58
C ASN A 61 -7.51 13.52 8.08
N GLU A 62 -8.08 14.61 8.61
CA GLU A 62 -8.56 14.66 10.01
C GLU A 62 -9.74 13.72 10.23
N ASP A 63 -10.67 13.65 9.26
CA ASP A 63 -11.81 12.71 9.31
C ASP A 63 -11.30 11.27 9.34
N ALA A 64 -10.32 10.94 8.49
CA ALA A 64 -9.70 9.61 8.42
C ALA A 64 -8.98 9.23 9.73
N THR A 65 -8.19 10.15 10.27
CA THR A 65 -7.44 9.93 11.52
C THR A 65 -8.39 9.74 12.71
N THR A 66 -9.43 10.57 12.79
CA THR A 66 -10.46 10.47 13.84
C THR A 66 -11.22 9.16 13.73
N HIS A 67 -11.50 8.68 12.52
CA HIS A 67 -12.18 7.41 12.30
C HIS A 67 -11.37 6.23 12.85
N LEU A 68 -10.09 6.10 12.47
CA LEU A 68 -9.23 5.02 12.94
C LEU A 68 -9.01 5.05 14.46
N LYS A 69 -8.82 6.23 15.04
CA LYS A 69 -8.71 6.38 16.50
C LYS A 69 -9.95 5.86 17.24
N LYS A 70 -11.15 6.08 16.71
CA LYS A 70 -12.40 5.51 17.28
C LYS A 70 -12.46 3.99 17.20
N MET A 71 -11.77 3.40 16.24
CA MET A 71 -11.62 1.94 16.11
C MET A 71 -10.54 1.38 17.05
N GLY A 72 -9.77 2.23 17.74
CA GLY A 72 -8.62 1.82 18.55
C GLY A 72 -7.36 1.53 17.72
N ILE A 73 -7.29 2.07 16.50
CA ILE A 73 -6.18 1.87 15.56
C ILE A 73 -5.42 3.18 15.42
N ASP A 74 -4.12 3.15 15.67
CA ASP A 74 -3.25 4.33 15.53
C ASP A 74 -2.40 4.20 14.26
N PHE A 75 -2.68 5.04 13.28
CA PHE A 75 -1.94 5.10 12.03
C PHE A 75 -1.82 6.55 11.57
N SER A 76 -0.63 6.93 11.12
CA SER A 76 -0.39 8.28 10.61
C SER A 76 -0.86 8.42 9.17
N ASN A 77 -1.49 9.55 8.86
CA ASN A 77 -1.91 9.92 7.50
C ASN A 77 -2.79 8.90 6.73
N PRO A 78 -3.79 8.26 7.37
CA PRO A 78 -4.71 7.37 6.68
C PRO A 78 -5.54 8.12 5.64
N LYS A 79 -5.94 7.41 4.58
CA LYS A 79 -6.86 7.98 3.59
C LYS A 79 -8.30 7.89 4.09
N PRO A 80 -9.15 8.89 3.82
CA PRO A 80 -10.56 8.83 4.18
C PRO A 80 -11.30 7.83 3.30
N GLU A 81 -12.15 6.99 3.91
CA GLU A 81 -12.94 5.97 3.18
C GLU A 81 -13.82 6.57 2.09
N THR A 82 -14.34 7.77 2.31
CA THR A 82 -15.20 8.48 1.35
C THR A 82 -14.44 8.84 0.06
N LEU A 83 -13.15 9.15 0.13
CA LEU A 83 -12.31 9.37 -1.05
C LEU A 83 -12.13 8.07 -1.84
N ILE A 84 -11.82 6.98 -1.16
CA ILE A 84 -11.61 5.69 -1.82
C ILE A 84 -12.93 5.16 -2.40
N SER A 85 -14.05 5.37 -1.70
CA SER A 85 -15.39 4.99 -2.18
C SER A 85 -15.78 5.77 -3.43
N PHE A 86 -15.44 7.05 -3.49
CA PHE A 86 -15.63 7.87 -4.70
C PHE A 86 -14.92 7.24 -5.91
N PHE A 87 -13.64 6.87 -5.79
CA PHE A 87 -12.90 6.25 -6.88
C PHE A 87 -13.43 4.86 -7.24
N ILE A 88 -13.62 3.98 -6.24
CA ILE A 88 -14.15 2.62 -6.47
C ILE A 88 -15.52 2.68 -7.16
N LYS A 89 -16.40 3.60 -6.76
CA LYS A 89 -17.71 3.77 -7.40
C LYS A 89 -17.60 4.24 -8.85
N ALA A 90 -16.62 5.09 -9.16
CA ALA A 90 -16.45 5.67 -10.49
C ALA A 90 -15.90 4.66 -11.51
N ILE A 91 -15.05 3.71 -11.08
CA ILE A 91 -14.29 2.84 -12.00
C ILE A 91 -14.57 1.34 -11.84
N THR A 92 -15.41 0.93 -10.89
CA THR A 92 -15.71 -0.49 -10.64
C THR A 92 -17.19 -0.76 -10.44
N THR A 93 -17.58 -2.00 -10.67
CA THR A 93 -18.88 -2.59 -10.34
C THR A 93 -18.76 -3.57 -9.17
N PRO A 94 -19.86 -3.90 -8.46
CA PRO A 94 -19.83 -4.96 -7.45
C PRO A 94 -19.25 -6.26 -8.02
N LYS A 95 -18.49 -6.99 -7.20
CA LYS A 95 -17.72 -8.20 -7.53
C LYS A 95 -16.44 -8.00 -8.35
N ASP A 96 -16.14 -6.79 -8.82
CA ASP A 96 -14.80 -6.51 -9.37
C ASP A 96 -13.73 -6.66 -8.29
N ILE A 97 -12.49 -6.90 -8.73
CA ILE A 97 -11.32 -7.02 -7.86
C ILE A 97 -10.61 -5.66 -7.80
N VAL A 98 -10.37 -5.18 -6.58
CA VAL A 98 -9.57 -3.98 -6.31
C VAL A 98 -8.22 -4.39 -5.72
N LEU A 99 -7.12 -4.02 -6.40
CA LEU A 99 -5.76 -4.24 -5.90
C LEU A 99 -5.20 -2.96 -5.30
N ASP A 100 -4.67 -3.06 -4.09
CA ASP A 100 -3.89 -2.02 -3.43
C ASP A 100 -2.60 -2.63 -2.88
N PHE A 101 -1.46 -2.30 -3.51
CA PHE A 101 -0.16 -2.81 -3.11
C PHE A 101 0.62 -1.89 -2.15
N PHE A 102 -0.06 -0.87 -1.61
CA PHE A 102 0.40 -0.01 -0.52
C PHE A 102 -0.74 0.16 0.51
N SER A 103 -1.26 -0.97 0.99
CA SER A 103 -2.52 -1.05 1.74
C SER A 103 -2.53 -0.20 3.03
N GLY A 104 -1.38 -0.05 3.69
CA GLY A 104 -1.21 0.69 4.94
C GLY A 104 -2.25 0.29 5.98
N SER A 105 -3.05 1.25 6.43
CA SER A 105 -4.19 1.03 7.34
C SER A 105 -5.36 0.22 6.77
N GLY A 106 -5.27 -0.36 5.57
CA GLY A 106 -6.33 -1.19 4.97
C GLY A 106 -7.56 -0.41 4.50
N THR A 107 -7.42 0.87 4.15
CA THR A 107 -8.58 1.70 3.75
C THR A 107 -9.25 1.19 2.48
N THR A 108 -8.47 0.80 1.47
CA THR A 108 -9.00 0.27 0.21
C THR A 108 -9.72 -1.05 0.41
N ALA A 109 -9.15 -1.96 1.18
CA ALA A 109 -9.78 -3.23 1.55
C ALA A 109 -11.12 -2.99 2.29
N ALA A 110 -11.14 -2.12 3.31
CA ALA A 110 -12.35 -1.80 4.06
C ALA A 110 -13.47 -1.26 3.16
N VAL A 111 -13.16 -0.33 2.26
CA VAL A 111 -14.14 0.26 1.36
C VAL A 111 -14.62 -0.73 0.30
N ALA A 112 -13.70 -1.45 -0.34
CA ALA A 112 -14.03 -2.47 -1.33
C ALA A 112 -14.96 -3.54 -0.71
N HIS A 113 -14.63 -4.01 0.49
CA HIS A 113 -15.42 -4.98 1.23
C HIS A 113 -16.85 -4.47 1.50
N LYS A 114 -17.00 -3.29 2.11
CA LYS A 114 -18.31 -2.67 2.40
C LYS A 114 -19.15 -2.42 1.14
N MET A 115 -18.48 -2.20 0.01
CA MET A 115 -19.11 -1.96 -1.29
C MET A 115 -19.32 -3.25 -2.10
N ASN A 116 -19.11 -4.43 -1.53
CA ASN A 116 -19.28 -5.72 -2.22
C ASN A 116 -18.36 -5.89 -3.44
N ARG A 117 -17.09 -5.53 -3.30
CA ARG A 117 -16.00 -5.85 -4.23
C ARG A 117 -15.09 -6.90 -3.61
N GLN A 118 -14.42 -7.67 -4.46
CA GLN A 118 -13.26 -8.45 -4.03
C GLN A 118 -12.05 -7.51 -3.92
N TYR A 119 -11.07 -7.87 -3.11
CA TYR A 119 -9.87 -7.04 -2.95
C TYR A 119 -8.65 -7.88 -2.65
N ILE A 120 -7.49 -7.32 -3.02
CA ILE A 120 -6.17 -7.80 -2.66
C ILE A 120 -5.43 -6.60 -2.08
N GLY A 121 -5.02 -6.71 -0.82
CA GLY A 121 -4.18 -5.72 -0.16
C GLY A 121 -2.78 -6.31 0.04
N ILE A 122 -1.74 -5.56 -0.32
CA ILE A 122 -0.35 -5.92 -0.03
C ILE A 122 0.25 -4.78 0.81
N GLU A 123 0.95 -5.16 1.87
CA GLU A 123 1.68 -4.27 2.75
C GLU A 123 2.99 -4.93 3.14
N GLN A 124 4.07 -4.16 3.16
CA GLN A 124 5.42 -4.65 3.42
C GLN A 124 5.83 -4.43 4.88
N MET A 125 5.18 -3.49 5.57
CA MET A 125 5.55 -3.14 6.93
C MET A 125 5.01 -4.14 7.97
N ASP A 126 5.71 -4.21 9.11
CA ASP A 126 5.48 -5.14 10.23
C ASP A 126 4.20 -4.88 11.04
N TYR A 127 3.53 -3.75 10.81
CA TYR A 127 2.34 -3.35 11.55
C TYR A 127 1.03 -3.98 11.02
N ILE A 128 1.07 -4.81 9.98
CA ILE A 128 -0.15 -5.25 9.28
C ILE A 128 -1.16 -5.96 10.20
N GLU A 129 -0.68 -6.80 11.11
CA GLU A 129 -1.52 -7.55 12.06
C GLU A 129 -2.24 -6.63 13.03
N THR A 130 -1.56 -5.58 13.51
CA THR A 130 -2.11 -4.66 14.52
C THR A 130 -2.99 -3.58 13.90
N LEU A 131 -2.84 -3.31 12.60
CA LEU A 131 -3.55 -2.22 11.91
C LEU A 131 -4.55 -2.72 10.88
N ALA A 132 -4.10 -3.25 9.73
CA ALA A 132 -4.99 -3.62 8.63
C ALA A 132 -5.88 -4.81 9.00
N VAL A 133 -5.30 -5.85 9.61
CA VAL A 133 -6.04 -7.05 10.06
C VAL A 133 -7.06 -6.69 11.13
N GLU A 134 -6.68 -5.95 12.16
CA GLU A 134 -7.62 -5.47 13.19
C GLU A 134 -8.72 -4.56 12.63
N ARG A 135 -8.39 -3.71 11.65
CA ARG A 135 -9.41 -2.93 10.94
C ARG A 135 -10.40 -3.83 10.23
N MET A 136 -9.91 -4.83 9.47
CA MET A 136 -10.77 -5.71 8.68
C MET A 136 -11.65 -6.59 9.57
N LYS A 137 -11.16 -7.05 10.73
CA LYS A 137 -12.00 -7.72 11.74
C LYS A 137 -13.18 -6.84 12.15
N LYS A 138 -12.92 -5.57 12.50
CA LYS A 138 -13.99 -4.61 12.87
C LYS A 138 -14.95 -4.32 11.71
N VAL A 139 -14.45 -4.27 10.47
CA VAL A 139 -15.30 -4.13 9.29
C VAL A 139 -16.25 -5.33 9.16
N ILE A 140 -15.74 -6.55 9.31
CA ILE A 140 -16.55 -7.77 9.29
C ILE A 140 -17.54 -7.80 10.46
N ASP A 141 -17.14 -7.32 11.64
CA ASP A 141 -18.03 -7.19 12.81
C ASP A 141 -19.11 -6.09 12.63
N GLY A 142 -19.11 -5.38 11.51
CA GLY A 142 -20.16 -4.42 11.16
C GLY A 142 -19.95 -3.03 11.75
N GLU A 143 -18.70 -2.59 11.92
CA GLU A 143 -18.41 -1.22 12.37
C GLU A 143 -19.11 -0.14 11.52
N GLN A 144 -19.57 0.92 12.16
CA GLN A 144 -20.53 1.89 11.60
C GLN A 144 -19.93 3.26 11.24
N GLY A 145 -18.61 3.37 11.19
CA GLY A 145 -17.85 4.53 10.75
C GLY A 145 -17.59 4.57 9.24
N GLY A 146 -16.82 5.57 8.80
CA GLY A 146 -16.49 5.78 7.40
C GLY A 146 -17.72 5.80 6.49
N ILE A 147 -17.75 4.92 5.48
CA ILE A 147 -18.87 4.82 4.52
C ILE A 147 -20.00 3.87 4.95
N SER A 148 -19.88 3.18 6.09
CA SER A 148 -20.78 2.08 6.47
C SER A 148 -22.26 2.46 6.39
N LYS A 149 -22.65 3.61 6.95
CA LYS A 149 -24.03 4.09 6.90
C LYS A 149 -24.50 4.43 5.48
N ALA A 150 -23.63 5.00 4.65
CA ALA A 150 -23.97 5.41 3.29
C ALA A 150 -24.23 4.21 2.37
N VAL A 151 -23.62 3.07 2.65
CA VAL A 151 -23.80 1.81 1.90
C VAL A 151 -24.66 0.78 2.64
N ASN A 152 -25.28 1.16 3.76
CA ASN A 152 -26.06 0.28 4.62
C ASN A 152 -25.30 -1.00 5.04
N TRP A 153 -24.04 -0.85 5.41
CA TRP A 153 -23.18 -1.95 5.86
C TRP A 153 -23.62 -2.48 7.22
N GLN A 154 -23.77 -3.80 7.34
CA GLN A 154 -24.21 -4.49 8.55
C GLN A 154 -23.17 -5.51 9.09
N GLY A 155 -22.00 -5.60 8.46
CA GLY A 155 -21.02 -6.65 8.74
C GLY A 155 -21.22 -7.92 7.92
N GLY A 156 -20.37 -8.91 8.18
CA GLY A 156 -20.27 -10.17 7.45
C GLY A 156 -19.10 -10.21 6.49
N GLY A 157 -19.03 -11.30 5.72
CA GLY A 157 -17.91 -11.59 4.83
C GLY A 157 -16.71 -12.19 5.56
N GLU A 158 -15.64 -12.41 4.81
CA GLU A 158 -14.39 -12.98 5.30
C GLU A 158 -13.21 -12.38 4.53
N PHE A 159 -12.01 -12.54 5.08
CA PHE A 159 -10.76 -12.29 4.37
C PHE A 159 -9.73 -13.33 4.76
N VAL A 160 -8.80 -13.57 3.85
CA VAL A 160 -7.64 -14.42 4.12
C VAL A 160 -6.44 -13.50 4.31
N TYR A 161 -5.69 -13.75 5.37
CA TYR A 161 -4.37 -13.18 5.60
C TYR A 161 -3.32 -14.26 5.34
N ALA A 162 -2.28 -13.91 4.59
CA ALA A 162 -1.16 -14.79 4.30
C ALA A 162 0.10 -13.94 4.14
N GLU A 163 1.25 -14.55 4.45
CA GLU A 163 2.57 -13.95 4.30
C GLU A 163 3.38 -14.72 3.25
N LEU A 164 4.38 -14.06 2.69
CA LEU A 164 5.37 -14.75 1.86
C LEU A 164 6.26 -15.59 2.76
N ALA A 165 6.39 -16.88 2.46
CA ALA A 165 7.28 -17.78 3.21
C ALA A 165 8.73 -17.29 3.10
N PRO A 166 9.36 -16.86 4.20
CA PRO A 166 10.68 -16.26 4.16
C PRO A 166 11.75 -17.33 3.83
N PHE A 167 12.76 -16.92 3.06
CA PHE A 167 13.97 -17.71 2.85
C PHE A 167 15.22 -16.86 3.08
N ASN A 168 15.73 -16.11 2.10
CA ASN A 168 16.83 -15.18 2.38
C ASN A 168 16.44 -14.07 3.38
N GLU A 169 15.15 -13.78 3.59
CA GLU A 169 14.72 -12.90 4.69
C GLU A 169 15.10 -13.48 6.07
N THR A 170 15.06 -14.81 6.24
CA THR A 170 15.57 -15.47 7.45
C THR A 170 17.07 -15.25 7.62
N ALA A 171 17.84 -15.38 6.54
CA ALA A 171 19.28 -15.11 6.54
C ALA A 171 19.58 -13.67 6.96
N LYS A 172 18.85 -12.71 6.39
CA LYS A 172 18.96 -11.29 6.75
C LYS A 172 18.64 -11.04 8.22
N GLN A 173 17.58 -11.64 8.76
CA GLN A 173 17.23 -11.53 10.18
C GLN A 173 18.34 -12.10 11.08
N GLN A 174 18.92 -13.25 10.70
CA GLN A 174 20.05 -13.85 11.42
C GLN A 174 21.28 -12.92 11.42
N ILE A 175 21.62 -12.31 10.29
CA ILE A 175 22.74 -11.35 10.19
C ILE A 175 22.50 -10.13 11.07
N LEU A 176 21.29 -9.55 11.03
CA LEU A 176 20.93 -8.38 11.83
C LEU A 176 20.95 -8.69 13.34
N ALA A 177 20.66 -9.93 13.73
CA ALA A 177 20.66 -10.40 15.10
C ALA A 177 22.07 -10.70 15.68
N CYS A 178 23.12 -10.77 14.85
CA CYS A 178 24.49 -10.96 15.36
C CYS A 178 24.88 -9.85 16.34
N GLU A 179 25.48 -10.20 17.49
CA GLU A 179 25.87 -9.23 18.52
C GLU A 179 27.37 -8.88 18.43
N ASN A 180 28.16 -9.68 17.72
CA ASN A 180 29.60 -9.52 17.58
C ASN A 180 30.15 -10.12 16.26
N SER A 181 31.43 -9.87 15.96
CA SER A 181 32.10 -10.35 14.74
C SER A 181 32.22 -11.88 14.64
N ASP A 182 32.30 -12.58 15.77
CA ASP A 182 32.44 -14.04 15.78
C ASP A 182 31.11 -14.73 15.44
N ASP A 183 29.97 -14.14 15.81
CA ASP A 183 28.65 -14.57 15.35
C ASP A 183 28.56 -14.50 13.82
N ILE A 184 29.05 -13.40 13.23
CA ILE A 184 29.05 -13.19 11.77
C ILE A 184 29.89 -14.27 11.07
N LYS A 185 31.10 -14.57 11.57
CA LYS A 185 31.95 -15.64 11.03
C LYS A 185 31.27 -17.01 11.11
N THR A 186 30.61 -17.29 12.23
CA THR A 186 29.93 -18.56 12.44
C THR A 186 28.76 -18.70 11.47
N LEU A 187 27.97 -17.64 11.30
CA LEU A 187 26.84 -17.59 10.38
C LEU A 187 27.27 -17.68 8.91
N PHE A 188 28.43 -17.12 8.54
CA PHE A 188 28.91 -17.08 7.16
C PHE A 188 28.91 -18.44 6.46
N ASN A 189 29.34 -19.51 7.15
CA ASN A 189 29.35 -20.85 6.56
C ASN A 189 27.93 -21.32 6.24
N GLU A 190 26.97 -21.10 7.13
CA GLU A 190 25.56 -21.41 6.87
C GLU A 190 25.01 -20.59 5.70
N LEU A 191 25.37 -19.30 5.60
CA LEU A 191 24.97 -18.44 4.48
C LEU A 191 25.41 -19.00 3.14
N CYS A 192 26.65 -19.50 3.05
CA CYS A 192 27.21 -20.03 1.81
C CYS A 192 26.65 -21.41 1.43
N GLU A 193 26.26 -22.23 2.41
CA GLU A 193 25.76 -23.59 2.15
C GLU A 193 24.26 -23.63 1.85
N ARG A 194 23.48 -22.76 2.51
CA ARG A 194 22.02 -22.88 2.55
C ARG A 194 21.28 -21.82 1.75
N TYR A 195 21.79 -20.59 1.73
CA TYR A 195 21.05 -19.44 1.22
C TYR A 195 21.54 -19.01 -0.16
N PHE A 196 20.70 -18.27 -0.88
CA PHE A 196 21.04 -17.80 -2.21
C PHE A 196 21.92 -16.55 -2.15
N LEU A 197 23.12 -16.65 -2.71
CA LEU A 197 24.03 -15.53 -2.85
C LEU A 197 23.92 -14.93 -4.26
N LYS A 198 24.28 -13.65 -4.41
CA LYS A 198 24.36 -13.02 -5.73
C LYS A 198 25.36 -13.76 -6.60
N TYR A 199 25.04 -13.90 -7.89
CA TYR A 199 25.86 -14.62 -8.86
C TYR A 199 27.30 -14.09 -9.01
N ASN A 200 27.54 -12.83 -8.64
CA ASN A 200 28.85 -12.17 -8.74
C ASN A 200 29.66 -12.23 -7.44
N VAL A 201 29.15 -12.90 -6.40
CA VAL A 201 29.88 -13.08 -5.14
C VAL A 201 30.77 -14.31 -5.26
N SER A 202 32.07 -14.11 -5.04
CA SER A 202 33.04 -15.20 -4.91
C SER A 202 33.10 -15.64 -3.44
N VAL A 203 32.49 -16.79 -3.14
CA VAL A 203 32.50 -17.37 -1.78
C VAL A 203 33.93 -17.57 -1.28
N ASN A 204 34.83 -18.04 -2.15
CA ASN A 204 36.22 -18.26 -1.79
C ASN A 204 36.94 -16.96 -1.41
N GLU A 205 36.77 -15.88 -2.18
CA GLU A 205 37.37 -14.59 -1.86
C GLU A 205 36.79 -14.02 -0.57
N PHE A 206 35.46 -14.07 -0.40
CA PHE A 206 34.83 -13.53 0.81
C PHE A 206 35.20 -14.34 2.07
N SER A 207 35.39 -15.66 1.93
CA SER A 207 35.88 -16.51 3.02
C SER A 207 37.30 -16.14 3.47
N GLN A 208 38.10 -15.52 2.59
CA GLN A 208 39.41 -14.97 2.96
C GLN A 208 39.22 -13.61 3.65
N ILE A 209 38.45 -12.71 3.03
CA ILE A 209 38.18 -11.36 3.53
C ILE A 209 37.64 -11.39 4.97
N ILE A 210 36.70 -12.28 5.27
CA ILE A 210 36.10 -12.36 6.61
C ILE A 210 37.12 -12.70 7.71
N ASN A 211 38.26 -13.29 7.35
CA ASN A 211 39.34 -13.63 8.27
C ASN A 211 40.44 -12.56 8.31
N GLU A 212 40.39 -11.53 7.46
CA GLU A 212 41.39 -10.47 7.41
C GLU A 212 41.27 -9.50 8.59
N PRO A 213 42.39 -9.01 9.16
CA PRO A 213 42.37 -8.01 10.22
C PRO A 213 41.59 -6.74 9.85
N GLU A 214 41.64 -6.34 8.59
CA GLU A 214 40.94 -5.19 8.04
C GLU A 214 39.42 -5.32 8.24
N PHE A 215 38.84 -6.45 7.84
CA PHE A 215 37.40 -6.73 8.04
C PHE A 215 37.06 -6.81 9.54
N GLN A 216 37.89 -7.49 10.33
CA GLN A 216 37.68 -7.66 11.77
C GLN A 216 37.72 -6.33 12.55
N SER A 217 38.40 -5.32 12.00
CA SER A 217 38.47 -3.99 12.59
C SER A 217 37.28 -3.08 12.26
N LEU A 218 36.43 -3.47 11.30
CA LEU A 218 35.26 -2.69 10.91
C LEU A 218 34.21 -2.64 12.04
N PRO A 219 33.43 -1.55 12.16
CA PRO A 219 32.24 -1.52 12.99
C PRO A 219 31.29 -2.69 12.67
N LEU A 220 30.62 -3.24 13.69
CA LEU A 220 29.73 -4.39 13.52
C LEU A 220 28.65 -4.15 12.45
N ASP A 221 28.09 -2.95 12.40
CA ASP A 221 27.07 -2.59 11.41
C ASP A 221 27.62 -2.64 9.97
N GLU A 222 28.88 -2.26 9.76
CA GLU A 222 29.54 -2.36 8.45
C GLU A 222 29.81 -3.82 8.09
N GLN A 223 30.26 -4.64 9.05
CA GLN A 223 30.42 -6.08 8.82
C GLN A 223 29.08 -6.75 8.44
N LYS A 224 27.99 -6.43 9.15
CA LYS A 224 26.64 -6.89 8.83
C LYS A 224 26.21 -6.45 7.44
N GLN A 225 26.44 -5.19 7.09
CA GLN A 225 26.09 -4.65 5.79
C GLN A 225 26.84 -5.40 4.66
N MET A 226 28.14 -5.63 4.80
CA MET A 226 28.92 -6.38 3.81
C MET A 226 28.38 -7.79 3.58
N VAL A 227 28.02 -8.49 4.66
CA VAL A 227 27.46 -9.85 4.56
C VAL A 227 26.04 -9.84 3.98
N LEU A 228 25.21 -8.86 4.35
CA LEU A 228 23.88 -8.66 3.76
C LEU A 228 23.95 -8.42 2.25
N GLU A 229 24.95 -7.66 1.80
CA GLU A 229 25.15 -7.36 0.38
C GLU A 229 25.49 -8.60 -0.46
N MET A 230 25.89 -9.72 0.17
CA MET A 230 26.10 -10.98 -0.54
C MET A 230 24.80 -11.69 -0.92
N LEU A 231 23.70 -11.47 -0.18
CA LEU A 231 22.44 -12.17 -0.39
C LEU A 231 21.78 -11.73 -1.70
N ASP A 232 21.18 -12.68 -2.43
CA ASP A 232 20.29 -12.36 -3.55
C ASP A 232 18.94 -11.88 -3.03
N LEU A 233 18.65 -10.60 -3.23
CA LEU A 233 17.40 -9.96 -2.83
C LEU A 233 16.19 -10.40 -3.68
N ASN A 234 16.40 -11.12 -4.78
CA ASN A 234 15.30 -11.73 -5.53
C ASN A 234 14.83 -13.05 -4.91
N GLN A 235 15.59 -13.59 -3.94
CA GLN A 235 15.33 -14.88 -3.28
C GLN A 235 14.94 -14.72 -1.81
N MET A 236 14.36 -13.57 -1.45
CA MET A 236 13.93 -13.26 -0.08
C MET A 236 12.83 -14.19 0.44
N TYR A 237 12.03 -14.73 -0.47
CA TYR A 237 10.92 -15.63 -0.18
C TYR A 237 10.95 -16.83 -1.13
N VAL A 238 10.21 -17.88 -0.77
CA VAL A 238 10.14 -19.11 -1.58
C VAL A 238 9.30 -18.87 -2.84
N SER A 239 9.88 -19.11 -4.01
CA SER A 239 9.18 -19.06 -5.29
C SER A 239 8.22 -20.23 -5.43
N LEU A 240 7.01 -19.98 -5.98
CA LEU A 240 5.99 -21.00 -6.19
C LEU A 240 6.49 -22.22 -6.99
N SER A 241 7.34 -21.98 -7.99
CA SER A 241 7.91 -23.03 -8.85
C SER A 241 8.87 -23.97 -8.12
N GLU A 242 9.49 -23.50 -7.04
CA GLU A 242 10.57 -24.19 -6.31
C GLU A 242 10.09 -24.68 -4.94
N MET A 243 8.82 -24.42 -4.60
CA MET A 243 8.18 -24.72 -3.31
C MET A 243 8.28 -26.20 -2.86
N ASN A 244 8.58 -27.12 -3.77
CA ASN A 244 8.74 -28.56 -3.47
C ASN A 244 10.20 -28.98 -3.24
N ASP A 245 11.17 -28.09 -3.44
CA ASP A 245 12.58 -28.39 -3.28
C ASP A 245 12.91 -28.67 -1.80
N GLU A 246 13.77 -29.65 -1.57
CA GLU A 246 14.11 -30.11 -0.21
C GLU A 246 14.69 -29.00 0.67
N GLN A 247 15.38 -28.03 0.06
CA GLN A 247 15.95 -26.88 0.77
C GLN A 247 14.91 -26.01 1.50
N PHE A 248 13.64 -26.04 1.06
CA PHE A 248 12.55 -25.28 1.67
C PHE A 248 11.72 -26.11 2.66
N ALA A 249 12.05 -27.38 2.87
CA ALA A 249 11.33 -28.24 3.82
C ALA A 249 11.32 -27.69 5.26
N SER A 250 12.30 -26.85 5.60
CA SER A 250 12.36 -26.19 6.92
C SER A 250 11.41 -25.00 7.08
N CYS A 251 10.96 -24.37 5.99
CA CYS A 251 10.14 -23.15 6.04
C CYS A 251 8.73 -23.33 5.47
N LEU A 252 8.42 -24.48 4.86
CA LEU A 252 7.10 -24.78 4.29
C LEU A 252 6.62 -26.17 4.69
N ASN A 253 5.47 -26.21 5.35
CA ASN A 253 4.77 -27.46 5.63
C ASN A 253 3.80 -27.84 4.48
N ASP A 254 3.16 -29.01 4.57
CA ASP A 254 2.25 -29.48 3.53
C ASP A 254 0.97 -28.64 3.39
N ASP A 255 0.49 -28.04 4.48
CA ASP A 255 -0.67 -27.15 4.47
C ASP A 255 -0.36 -25.82 3.76
N ASP A 256 0.82 -25.24 3.98
CA ASP A 256 1.30 -24.05 3.28
C ASP A 256 1.35 -24.30 1.78
N LYS A 257 1.92 -25.45 1.39
CA LYS A 257 2.01 -25.88 -0.01
C LYS A 257 0.63 -26.09 -0.64
N ALA A 258 -0.30 -26.68 0.11
CA ALA A 258 -1.67 -26.88 -0.34
C ALA A 258 -2.40 -25.53 -0.53
N LEU A 259 -2.26 -24.61 0.41
CA LEU A 259 -2.84 -23.26 0.35
C LEU A 259 -2.32 -22.48 -0.87
N SER A 260 -1.01 -22.43 -1.08
CA SER A 260 -0.43 -21.76 -2.25
C SER A 260 -0.94 -22.36 -3.55
N ARG A 261 -1.00 -23.70 -3.67
CA ARG A 261 -1.57 -24.35 -4.86
C ARG A 261 -3.03 -23.98 -5.06
N ALA A 262 -3.85 -24.00 -4.00
CA ALA A 262 -5.26 -23.64 -4.10
C ALA A 262 -5.45 -22.20 -4.59
N PHE A 263 -4.65 -21.26 -4.06
CA PHE A 263 -4.65 -19.85 -4.48
C PHE A 263 -4.41 -19.72 -5.99
N TYR A 264 -3.34 -20.33 -6.51
CA TYR A 264 -3.00 -20.22 -7.94
C TYR A 264 -3.83 -21.13 -8.87
N GLN A 265 -4.31 -22.29 -8.42
CA GLN A 265 -5.14 -23.19 -9.23
C GLN A 265 -6.56 -22.66 -9.43
N SER A 266 -7.07 -21.86 -8.49
CA SER A 266 -8.34 -21.15 -8.67
C SER A 266 -8.35 -20.27 -9.94
N VAL A 267 -7.17 -19.79 -10.36
CA VAL A 267 -6.98 -18.93 -11.55
C VAL A 267 -7.12 -19.72 -12.86
N LYS A 268 -6.60 -20.96 -12.94
CA LYS A 268 -6.73 -21.80 -14.15
C LYS A 268 -8.18 -22.18 -14.44
N ASN A 269 -8.93 -22.58 -13.42
CA ASN A 269 -10.32 -23.01 -13.58
C ASN A 269 -11.30 -21.86 -13.89
N GLN A 270 -10.91 -20.60 -13.63
CA GLN A 270 -11.71 -19.42 -13.99
C GLN A 270 -11.39 -18.89 -15.39
N ALA A 271 -10.15 -19.02 -15.86
CA ALA A 271 -9.76 -18.67 -17.23
C ALA A 271 -10.42 -19.61 -18.26
N GLU A 272 -10.41 -20.93 -18.00
CA GLU A 272 -11.04 -21.92 -18.89
C GLU A 272 -12.57 -21.79 -18.97
N LYS A 273 -13.22 -21.15 -17.99
CA LYS A 273 -14.66 -20.88 -18.03
C LYS A 273 -15.03 -19.62 -18.81
N LYS A 274 -14.11 -18.66 -18.99
CA LYS A 274 -14.38 -17.42 -19.76
C LYS A 274 -14.17 -17.58 -21.25
N ASP A 275 -13.36 -18.55 -21.68
CA ASP A 275 -13.14 -18.83 -23.11
C ASP A 275 -14.16 -19.83 -23.70
N GLY A 276 -15.17 -20.23 -22.91
CA GLY A 276 -16.19 -21.21 -23.26
C GLY A 276 -17.63 -20.69 -23.34
N GLU A 277 -17.85 -19.37 -23.29
CA GLU A 277 -19.16 -18.71 -23.53
C GLU A 277 -19.14 -17.78 -24.73
#